data_AF-A0A960X1I4-F1
#
_entry.id   AF-A0A960X1I4-F1
#
_cell.length_a   1.000
_cell.length_b   1.000
_cell.length_c   1.000
_cell.angle_alpha   90.00
_cell.angle_beta   90.00
_cell.angle_gamma   90.00
#
_symmetry.space_group_name_H-M   'P 1'
#
loop_
_entity.id
_entity.type
_entity.pdbx_description
1 polymer ?
#
loop_
_entity_poly.entity_id
_entity_poly.type
_entity_poly.pdbx_seq_one_letter_code
_entity_poly.pdbx_strand_id
1 'polypeptide(L)'
;QAIDGAEQRVAAAKIAAETSLLNYNRTKELFEKQLESQRSMELATLSRDSTAAELKSAIAALKRTSNDFDASIASTHASKGSALSDVAGAERDLSVIDVQINQNLRQIVEAPRDGIILQVAVTDGTYLRPGSLICVVIPETESRFVEVWIDGNDMPLIHSRSEDQPGSPVRIAFEGWPALQAVGWPNLAIGTFGGEVVFVDATDDGKGRFRVVVAPLDDTVNRGDGKGAVSVGWPDKERWLRQGVRANAWIMLNEVPLWYEVWRQINGFPPDVSGDLYKTDPSKK
;
A
#
# COMPACT_ATOMS: atom_id res chain seq x y z
N GLN A 1 -52.69 0.82 -14.69
CA GLN A 1 -53.81 1.79 -14.67
C GLN A 1 -54.35 2.09 -16.07
N ALA A 2 -53.56 2.64 -17.01
CA ALA A 2 -54.06 2.98 -18.35
C ALA A 2 -54.34 1.75 -19.24
N ILE A 3 -53.48 0.73 -19.20
CA ILE A 3 -53.69 -0.56 -19.89
C ILE A 3 -54.91 -1.28 -19.28
N ASP A 4 -54.94 -1.46 -17.96
CA ASP A 4 -56.08 -2.08 -17.27
C ASP A 4 -57.41 -1.38 -17.59
N GLY A 5 -57.41 -0.04 -17.65
CA GLY A 5 -58.59 0.72 -18.06
C GLY A 5 -58.99 0.50 -19.53
N ALA A 6 -58.02 0.27 -20.42
CA ALA A 6 -58.29 -0.09 -21.81
C ALA A 6 -58.78 -1.55 -21.95
N GLU A 7 -58.25 -2.48 -21.15
CA GLU A 7 -58.72 -3.87 -21.08
C GLU A 7 -60.15 -3.95 -20.58
N GLN A 8 -60.50 -3.18 -19.54
CA GLN A 8 -61.87 -3.09 -19.05
C GLN A 8 -62.84 -2.54 -20.11
N ARG A 9 -62.41 -1.55 -20.90
CA ARG A 9 -63.20 -1.03 -22.04
C ARG A 9 -63.41 -2.10 -23.12
N VAL A 10 -62.39 -2.90 -23.44
CA VAL A 10 -62.51 -4.02 -24.38
C VAL A 10 -63.47 -5.07 -23.83
N ALA A 11 -63.37 -5.43 -22.56
CA ALA A 11 -64.25 -6.39 -21.91
C ALA A 11 -65.72 -5.93 -21.95
N ALA A 12 -65.99 -4.66 -21.62
CA ALA A 12 -67.33 -4.08 -21.69
C ALA A 12 -67.88 -4.06 -23.13
N ALA A 13 -67.09 -3.61 -24.11
CA ALA A 13 -67.49 -3.59 -25.52
C ALA A 13 -67.74 -5.00 -26.08
N LYS A 14 -66.98 -6.00 -25.59
CA LYS A 14 -67.15 -7.40 -25.99
C LYS A 14 -68.49 -7.95 -25.51
N ILE A 15 -68.84 -7.72 -24.24
CA ILE A 15 -70.15 -8.13 -23.67
C ILE A 15 -71.30 -7.47 -24.44
N ALA A 16 -71.18 -6.18 -24.77
CA ALA A 16 -72.18 -5.46 -25.56
C ALA A 16 -72.34 -6.06 -26.96
N ALA A 17 -71.24 -6.33 -27.66
CA ALA A 17 -71.26 -6.95 -29.00
C ALA A 17 -71.84 -8.37 -28.99
N GLU A 18 -71.48 -9.19 -28.02
CA GLU A 18 -72.03 -10.55 -27.85
C GLU A 18 -73.53 -10.51 -27.58
N THR A 19 -73.98 -9.58 -26.74
CA THR A 19 -75.41 -9.39 -26.43
C THR A 19 -76.20 -8.97 -27.67
N SER A 20 -75.71 -7.99 -28.44
CA SER A 20 -76.34 -7.56 -29.69
C SER A 20 -76.34 -8.64 -30.76
N LEU A 21 -75.31 -9.49 -30.81
CA LEU A 21 -75.24 -10.65 -31.71
C LEU A 21 -76.29 -11.70 -31.37
N LEU A 22 -76.46 -12.04 -30.08
CA LEU A 22 -77.50 -12.96 -29.62
C LEU A 22 -78.90 -12.42 -29.94
N ASN A 23 -79.13 -11.13 -29.73
CA ASN A 23 -80.39 -10.49 -30.06
C ASN A 23 -80.66 -10.50 -31.57
N TYR A 24 -79.66 -10.19 -32.40
CA TYR A 24 -79.74 -10.29 -33.85
C TYR A 24 -80.11 -11.70 -34.32
N ASN A 25 -79.45 -12.73 -33.79
CA ASN A 25 -79.72 -14.12 -34.16
C ASN A 25 -81.17 -14.52 -33.80
N ARG A 26 -81.64 -14.13 -32.61
CA ARG A 26 -83.03 -14.37 -32.18
C ARG A 26 -84.03 -13.67 -33.10
N THR A 27 -83.82 -12.39 -33.41
CA THR A 27 -84.71 -11.61 -34.28
C THR A 27 -84.71 -12.16 -35.71
N LYS A 28 -83.56 -12.63 -36.20
CA LYS A 28 -83.43 -13.26 -37.52
C LYS A 28 -84.28 -14.54 -37.61
N GLU A 29 -84.19 -15.43 -36.62
CA GLU A 29 -84.99 -16.66 -36.59
C GLU A 29 -86.50 -16.37 -36.52
N LEU A 30 -86.91 -15.36 -35.75
CA LEU A 30 -88.32 -14.94 -35.66
C LEU A 30 -88.82 -14.31 -36.97
N PHE A 31 -87.98 -13.52 -37.63
CA PHE A 31 -88.29 -12.91 -38.92
C PHE A 31 -88.43 -13.96 -40.03
N GLU A 32 -87.56 -14.96 -40.08
CA GLU A 32 -87.66 -16.10 -41.01
C GLU A 32 -88.98 -16.89 -40.83
N LYS A 33 -89.51 -16.93 -39.60
CA LYS A 33 -90.81 -17.52 -39.26
C LYS A 33 -92.00 -16.57 -39.49
N GLN A 34 -91.78 -15.37 -40.04
CA GLN A 34 -92.78 -14.31 -40.21
C GLN A 34 -93.43 -13.80 -38.91
N LEU A 35 -92.75 -13.95 -37.77
CA LEU A 35 -93.21 -13.53 -36.44
C LEU A 35 -92.70 -12.14 -36.02
N GLU A 36 -91.88 -11.50 -36.84
CA GLU A 36 -91.25 -10.21 -36.55
C GLU A 36 -91.30 -9.27 -37.77
N SER A 37 -91.16 -7.97 -37.52
CA SER A 37 -91.21 -6.93 -38.56
C SER A 37 -89.85 -6.73 -39.25
N GLN A 38 -89.87 -6.31 -40.51
CA GLN A 38 -88.65 -5.96 -41.25
C GLN A 38 -87.85 -4.84 -40.55
N ARG A 39 -88.55 -3.85 -39.99
CA ARG A 39 -87.95 -2.77 -39.20
C ARG A 39 -87.20 -3.28 -37.98
N SER A 40 -87.75 -4.27 -37.26
CA SER A 40 -87.10 -4.87 -36.09
C SER A 40 -85.78 -5.55 -36.48
N MET A 41 -85.75 -6.23 -37.64
CA MET A 41 -84.55 -6.86 -38.18
C MET A 41 -83.48 -5.82 -38.53
N GLU A 42 -83.87 -4.73 -39.19
CA GLU A 42 -82.97 -3.62 -39.53
C GLU A 42 -82.34 -2.97 -38.28
N LEU A 43 -83.14 -2.73 -37.23
CA LEU A 43 -82.65 -2.21 -35.96
C LEU A 43 -81.67 -3.17 -35.27
N ALA A 44 -81.96 -4.48 -35.26
CA ALA A 44 -81.08 -5.48 -34.68
C ALA A 44 -79.75 -5.59 -35.46
N THR A 45 -79.80 -5.46 -36.79
CA THR A 45 -78.62 -5.43 -37.66
C THR A 45 -77.75 -4.22 -37.35
N LEU A 46 -78.36 -3.03 -37.29
CA LEU A 46 -77.66 -1.78 -37.00
C LEU A 46 -77.02 -1.81 -35.60
N SER A 47 -77.73 -2.35 -34.59
CA SER A 47 -77.17 -2.53 -33.25
C SER A 47 -75.99 -3.50 -33.21
N ARG A 48 -76.07 -4.62 -33.94
CA ARG A 48 -74.95 -5.57 -34.07
C ARG A 48 -73.75 -4.94 -34.77
N ASP A 49 -73.95 -4.18 -35.83
CA ASP A 49 -72.86 -3.54 -36.56
C ASP A 49 -72.22 -2.41 -35.76
N SER A 50 -73.01 -1.61 -35.04
CA SER A 50 -72.52 -0.56 -34.13
C SER A 50 -71.63 -1.14 -33.03
N THR A 51 -72.13 -2.14 -32.29
CA THR A 51 -71.40 -2.75 -31.18
C THR A 51 -70.16 -3.53 -31.64
N ALA A 52 -70.20 -4.15 -32.82
CA ALA A 52 -69.03 -4.78 -33.43
C ALA A 52 -67.95 -3.75 -33.83
N ALA A 53 -68.35 -2.59 -34.34
CA ALA A 53 -67.44 -1.49 -34.65
C ALA A 53 -66.81 -0.90 -33.36
N GLU A 54 -67.62 -0.72 -32.31
CA GLU A 54 -67.16 -0.27 -31.00
C GLU A 54 -66.13 -1.22 -30.37
N LEU A 55 -66.37 -2.54 -30.43
CA LEU A 55 -65.41 -3.54 -29.96
C LEU A 55 -64.09 -3.46 -30.73
N LYS A 56 -64.13 -3.36 -32.06
CA LYS A 56 -62.92 -3.20 -32.88
C LYS A 56 -62.16 -1.93 -32.51
N SER A 57 -62.87 -0.83 -32.27
CA SER A 57 -62.27 0.44 -31.83
C SER A 57 -61.61 0.29 -30.45
N ALA A 58 -62.27 -0.35 -29.49
CA ALA A 58 -61.72 -0.59 -28.16
C ALA A 58 -60.45 -1.46 -28.20
N ILE A 59 -60.43 -2.51 -29.02
CA ILE A 59 -59.26 -3.38 -29.22
C ILE A 59 -58.10 -2.58 -29.85
N ALA A 60 -58.40 -1.76 -30.86
CA ALA A 60 -57.39 -0.90 -31.48
C ALA A 60 -56.81 0.12 -30.48
N ALA A 61 -57.65 0.68 -29.62
CA ALA A 61 -57.22 1.59 -28.55
C ALA A 61 -56.31 0.88 -27.54
N LEU A 62 -56.67 -0.31 -27.06
CA LEU A 62 -55.83 -1.12 -26.17
C LEU A 62 -54.46 -1.41 -26.79
N LYS A 63 -54.45 -1.86 -28.06
CA LYS A 63 -53.20 -2.15 -28.79
C LYS A 63 -52.31 -0.92 -28.92
N ARG A 64 -52.90 0.24 -29.24
CA ARG A 64 -52.16 1.51 -29.30
C ARG A 64 -51.56 1.86 -27.95
N THR A 65 -52.35 1.80 -26.88
CA THR A 65 -51.87 2.08 -25.52
C THR A 65 -50.73 1.14 -25.12
N SER A 66 -50.82 -0.16 -25.41
CA SER A 66 -49.72 -1.11 -25.16
C SER A 66 -48.44 -0.70 -25.89
N ASN A 67 -48.54 -0.43 -27.19
CA ASN A 67 -47.38 -0.03 -28.00
C ASN A 67 -46.73 1.27 -27.51
N ASP A 68 -47.54 2.24 -27.08
CA ASP A 68 -47.04 3.51 -26.54
C ASP A 68 -46.25 3.30 -25.23
N PHE A 69 -46.73 2.41 -24.36
CA PHE A 69 -46.00 2.03 -23.14
C PHE A 69 -44.73 1.24 -23.44
N ASP A 70 -44.77 0.28 -24.37
CA ASP A 70 -43.59 -0.48 -24.78
C ASP A 70 -42.51 0.45 -25.36
N ALA A 71 -42.90 1.43 -26.17
CA ALA A 71 -42.00 2.45 -26.69
C ALA A 71 -41.41 3.33 -25.57
N SER A 72 -42.22 3.71 -24.58
CA SER A 72 -41.76 4.50 -23.43
C SER A 72 -40.78 3.70 -22.55
N ILE A 73 -41.04 2.40 -22.33
CA ILE A 73 -40.15 1.49 -21.62
C ILE A 73 -38.83 1.36 -22.37
N ALA A 74 -38.87 1.10 -23.67
CA ALA A 74 -37.67 1.00 -24.51
C ALA A 74 -36.84 2.29 -24.48
N SER A 75 -37.50 3.46 -24.57
CA SER A 75 -36.86 4.76 -24.45
C SER A 75 -36.21 4.96 -23.07
N THR A 76 -36.90 4.58 -21.99
CA THR A 76 -36.37 4.67 -20.62
C THR A 76 -35.13 3.78 -20.44
N HIS A 77 -35.17 2.56 -20.98
CA HIS A 77 -34.02 1.66 -20.98
C HIS A 77 -32.84 2.23 -21.78
N ALA A 78 -33.10 2.85 -22.94
CA ALA A 78 -32.05 3.51 -23.72
C ALA A 78 -31.41 4.68 -22.96
N SER A 79 -32.22 5.54 -22.32
CA SER A 79 -31.72 6.63 -21.48
C SER A 79 -30.92 6.12 -20.28
N LYS A 80 -31.36 5.05 -19.63
CA LYS A 80 -30.60 4.38 -18.57
C LYS A 80 -29.25 3.85 -19.09
N GLY A 81 -29.24 3.23 -20.27
CA GLY A 81 -28.02 2.75 -20.92
C GLY A 81 -27.04 3.87 -21.20
N SER A 82 -27.53 5.01 -21.71
CA SER A 82 -26.71 6.22 -21.92
C SER A 82 -26.11 6.73 -20.60
N ALA A 83 -26.94 6.88 -19.57
CA ALA A 83 -26.46 7.36 -18.26
C ALA A 83 -25.40 6.43 -17.64
N LEU A 84 -25.53 5.11 -17.79
CA LEU A 84 -24.51 4.16 -17.34
C LEU A 84 -23.21 4.29 -18.15
N SER A 85 -23.31 4.55 -19.46
CA SER A 85 -22.13 4.82 -20.29
C SER A 85 -21.43 6.11 -19.87
N ASP A 86 -22.19 7.14 -19.50
CA ASP A 86 -21.64 8.41 -19.02
C ASP A 86 -20.92 8.23 -17.67
N VAL A 87 -21.48 7.43 -16.76
CA VAL A 87 -20.83 7.05 -15.49
C VAL A 87 -19.53 6.30 -15.74
N ALA A 88 -19.54 5.27 -16.59
CA ALA A 88 -18.33 4.54 -16.96
C ALA A 88 -17.29 5.44 -17.68
N GLY A 89 -17.77 6.48 -18.37
CA GLY A 89 -16.95 7.55 -18.91
C GLY A 89 -16.21 8.32 -17.82
N ALA A 90 -16.97 8.86 -16.87
CA ALA A 90 -16.45 9.63 -15.75
C ALA A 90 -15.48 8.83 -14.87
N GLU A 91 -15.74 7.53 -14.63
CA GLU A 91 -14.83 6.65 -13.88
C GLU A 91 -13.46 6.48 -14.56
N ARG A 92 -13.46 6.40 -15.90
CA ARG A 92 -12.22 6.36 -16.68
C ARG A 92 -11.45 7.66 -16.58
N ASP A 93 -12.14 8.79 -16.69
CA ASP A 93 -11.52 10.11 -16.60
C ASP A 93 -10.93 10.35 -15.20
N LEU A 94 -11.62 9.91 -14.15
CA LEU A 94 -11.12 9.94 -12.77
C LEU A 94 -9.83 9.12 -12.62
N SER A 95 -9.81 7.91 -13.19
CA SER A 95 -8.60 7.06 -13.17
C SER A 95 -7.41 7.74 -13.86
N VAL A 96 -7.65 8.46 -14.96
CA VAL A 96 -6.61 9.22 -15.67
C VAL A 96 -6.08 10.38 -14.79
N ILE A 97 -6.99 11.11 -14.13
CA ILE A 97 -6.64 12.20 -13.21
C ILE A 97 -5.81 11.65 -12.03
N ASP A 98 -6.19 10.53 -11.43
CA ASP A 98 -5.45 9.91 -10.33
C ASP A 98 -4.03 9.55 -10.74
N VAL A 99 -3.85 9.01 -11.95
CA VAL A 99 -2.51 8.74 -12.50
C VAL A 99 -1.70 10.04 -12.61
N GLN A 100 -2.31 11.12 -13.12
CA GLN A 100 -1.64 12.41 -13.26
C GLN A 100 -1.29 13.06 -11.92
N ILE A 101 -2.17 12.96 -10.92
CA ILE A 101 -1.90 13.42 -9.55
C ILE A 101 -0.71 12.65 -8.98
N ASN A 102 -0.73 11.32 -9.08
CA ASN A 102 0.37 10.48 -8.60
C ASN A 102 1.70 10.79 -9.31
N GLN A 103 1.68 11.12 -10.61
CA GLN A 103 2.86 11.56 -11.33
C GLN A 103 3.38 12.92 -10.83
N ASN A 104 2.50 13.89 -10.60
CA ASN A 104 2.87 15.20 -10.06
C ASN A 104 3.43 15.10 -8.63
N LEU A 105 2.81 14.30 -7.77
CA LEU A 105 3.31 14.07 -6.40
C LEU A 105 4.72 13.45 -6.40
N ARG A 106 5.05 12.64 -7.41
CA ARG A 106 6.38 12.04 -7.58
C ARG A 106 7.44 13.01 -8.14
N GLN A 107 7.08 14.22 -8.55
CA GLN A 107 8.04 15.22 -9.02
C GLN A 107 8.78 15.88 -7.85
N ILE A 108 8.19 15.89 -6.66
CA ILE A 108 8.83 16.37 -5.43
C ILE A 108 9.33 15.14 -4.68
N VAL A 109 10.65 15.06 -4.52
CA VAL A 109 11.29 14.00 -3.73
C VAL A 109 11.68 14.60 -2.39
N GLU A 110 11.02 14.15 -1.33
CA GLU A 110 11.31 14.55 0.04
C GLU A 110 12.34 13.60 0.68
N ALA A 111 13.17 14.13 1.57
CA ALA A 111 14.09 13.31 2.33
C ALA A 111 13.30 12.46 3.35
N PRO A 112 13.63 11.16 3.52
CA PRO A 112 12.89 10.28 4.43
C PRO A 112 13.14 10.58 5.92
N ARG A 113 14.16 11.38 6.22
CA ARG A 113 14.58 11.77 7.57
C ARG A 113 15.46 13.01 7.49
N ASP A 114 15.52 13.75 8.59
CA ASP A 114 16.39 14.90 8.74
C ASP A 114 17.86 14.50 8.60
N GLY A 115 18.67 15.40 8.05
CA GLY A 115 20.07 15.14 7.77
C GLY A 115 20.76 16.20 6.94
N ILE A 116 22.01 15.93 6.61
CA ILE A 116 22.89 16.82 5.86
C ILE A 116 23.16 16.20 4.49
N ILE A 117 23.04 17.00 3.43
CA ILE A 117 23.38 16.57 2.07
C ILE A 117 24.91 16.43 1.99
N LEU A 118 25.39 15.19 1.81
CA LEU A 118 26.81 14.89 1.60
C LEU A 118 27.22 15.21 0.16
N GLN A 119 26.42 14.76 -0.79
CA GLN A 119 26.69 14.90 -2.21
C GLN A 119 25.38 15.00 -2.98
N VAL A 120 25.35 15.91 -3.95
CA VAL A 120 24.29 15.98 -4.97
C VAL A 120 24.83 15.34 -6.24
N ALA A 121 24.16 14.32 -6.74
CA ALA A 121 24.57 13.55 -7.91
C ALA A 121 23.95 14.07 -9.22
N VAL A 122 22.98 14.98 -9.13
CA VAL A 122 22.20 15.49 -10.25
C VAL A 122 22.28 17.02 -10.32
N THR A 123 22.20 17.57 -11.52
CA THR A 123 22.10 19.02 -11.74
C THR A 123 20.76 19.35 -12.38
N ASP A 124 20.40 20.64 -12.40
CA ASP A 124 19.20 21.10 -13.08
C ASP A 124 19.19 20.66 -14.56
N GLY A 125 18.01 20.31 -15.07
CA GLY A 125 17.81 19.77 -16.43
C GLY A 125 18.24 18.31 -16.65
N THR A 126 18.69 17.58 -15.61
CA THR A 126 19.05 16.16 -15.74
C THR A 126 17.82 15.26 -15.83
N TYR A 127 17.74 14.39 -16.84
CA TYR A 127 16.70 13.37 -16.93
C TYR A 127 16.96 12.22 -15.96
N LEU A 128 16.00 11.92 -15.09
CA LEU A 128 16.09 10.84 -14.10
C LEU A 128 15.22 9.65 -14.50
N ARG A 129 15.68 8.45 -14.14
CA ARG A 129 14.90 7.22 -14.22
C ARG A 129 14.55 6.77 -12.80
N PRO A 130 13.49 5.94 -12.62
CA PRO A 130 13.23 5.31 -11.34
C PRO A 130 14.49 4.60 -10.81
N GLY A 131 14.91 4.95 -9.59
CA GLY A 131 16.12 4.42 -8.96
C GLY A 131 17.41 5.20 -9.24
N SER A 132 17.37 6.28 -10.04
CA SER A 132 18.52 7.16 -10.20
C SER A 132 18.90 7.81 -8.87
N LEU A 133 20.20 7.83 -8.55
CA LEU A 133 20.73 8.53 -7.39
C LEU A 133 20.59 10.05 -7.58
N ILE A 134 19.87 10.72 -6.66
CA ILE A 134 19.67 12.18 -6.67
C ILE A 134 20.69 12.85 -5.76
N CYS A 135 20.72 12.42 -4.50
CA CYS A 135 21.65 12.90 -3.50
C CYS A 135 21.94 11.80 -2.48
N VAL A 136 23.07 11.96 -1.78
CA VAL A 136 23.41 11.15 -0.61
C VAL A 136 23.20 12.02 0.61
N VAL A 137 22.32 11.58 1.51
CA VAL A 137 22.02 12.27 2.76
C VAL A 137 22.63 11.50 3.92
N ILE A 138 23.39 12.20 4.74
CA ILE A 138 23.83 11.71 6.04
C ILE A 138 22.73 12.03 7.05
N PRO A 139 22.09 11.03 7.66
CA PRO A 139 21.03 11.29 8.62
C PRO A 139 21.54 11.95 9.88
N GLU A 140 20.74 12.88 10.39
CA GLU A 140 20.92 13.34 11.75
C GLU A 140 20.48 12.23 12.70
N THR A 141 21.38 11.87 13.62
CA THR A 141 21.15 10.80 14.59
C THR A 141 21.47 11.30 15.99
N GLU A 142 20.64 10.90 16.96
CA GLU A 142 20.80 11.29 18.36
C GLU A 142 22.07 10.70 18.97
N SER A 143 22.34 9.43 18.68
CA SER A 143 23.49 8.67 19.17
C SER A 143 24.40 8.22 18.02
N ARG A 144 25.68 8.01 18.34
CA ARG A 144 26.65 7.39 17.43
C ARG A 144 26.93 5.98 17.91
N PHE A 145 27.11 5.08 16.96
CA PHE A 145 27.54 3.71 17.21
C PHE A 145 28.84 3.46 16.46
N VAL A 146 29.64 2.52 16.96
CA VAL A 146 30.86 2.08 16.31
C VAL A 146 30.62 0.70 15.73
N GLU A 147 30.94 0.54 14.46
CA GLU A 147 30.97 -0.74 13.78
C GLU A 147 32.36 -1.35 13.93
N VAL A 148 32.43 -2.57 14.44
CA VAL A 148 33.67 -3.31 14.68
C VAL A 148 33.58 -4.67 13.99
N TRP A 149 34.63 -5.05 13.28
CA TRP A 149 34.75 -6.37 12.65
C TRP A 149 35.59 -7.28 13.54
N ILE A 150 35.08 -8.46 13.85
CA ILE A 150 35.70 -9.44 14.75
C ILE A 150 35.83 -10.78 14.04
N ASP A 151 36.86 -11.55 14.39
CA ASP A 151 37.03 -12.92 13.89
C ASP A 151 35.91 -13.84 14.39
N GLY A 152 35.42 -14.72 13.51
CA GLY A 152 34.43 -15.74 13.86
C GLY A 152 34.86 -16.67 15.00
N ASN A 153 36.16 -16.88 15.21
CA ASN A 153 36.68 -17.66 16.34
C ASN A 153 36.46 -16.98 17.71
N ASP A 154 36.32 -15.66 17.74
CA ASP A 154 36.07 -14.88 18.95
C ASP A 154 34.56 -14.60 19.18
N MET A 155 33.74 -14.73 18.13
CA MET A 155 32.29 -14.49 18.18
C MET A 155 31.56 -15.25 19.32
N PRO A 156 31.83 -16.54 19.62
CA PRO A 156 31.13 -17.26 20.69
C PRO A 156 31.41 -16.72 22.10
N LEU A 157 32.47 -15.91 22.26
CA LEU A 157 32.88 -15.36 23.55
C LEU A 157 32.36 -13.95 23.79
N ILE A 158 31.52 -13.44 22.89
CA ILE A 158 30.91 -12.12 22.96
C ILE A 158 29.40 -12.30 23.09
N HIS A 159 28.77 -11.43 23.87
CA HIS A 159 27.32 -11.37 24.03
C HIS A 159 26.83 -9.95 23.78
N SER A 160 25.73 -9.84 23.03
CA SER A 160 25.01 -8.58 22.89
C SER A 160 24.17 -8.31 24.12
N ARG A 161 23.94 -7.03 24.40
CA ARG A 161 22.99 -6.57 25.41
C ARG A 161 21.64 -7.28 25.27
N SER A 162 21.13 -7.75 26.39
CA SER A 162 19.77 -8.28 26.54
C SER A 162 19.00 -7.45 27.55
N GLU A 163 17.70 -7.70 27.75
CA GLU A 163 16.89 -6.99 28.73
C GLU A 163 17.43 -7.17 30.16
N ASP A 164 18.01 -8.34 30.45
CA ASP A 164 18.47 -8.71 31.80
C ASP A 164 19.98 -8.54 32.03
N GLN A 165 20.78 -8.35 30.98
CA GLN A 165 22.26 -8.34 31.07
C GLN A 165 22.88 -7.32 30.11
N PRO A 166 23.87 -6.53 30.57
CA PRO A 166 24.60 -5.59 29.70
C PRO A 166 25.38 -6.36 28.62
N GLY A 167 25.73 -5.67 27.54
CA GLY A 167 26.57 -6.25 26.51
C GLY A 167 28.01 -6.45 26.97
N SER A 168 28.79 -7.22 26.19
CA SER A 168 30.22 -7.36 26.44
C SER A 168 30.90 -5.97 26.48
N PRO A 169 31.69 -5.65 27.54
CA PRO A 169 32.36 -4.36 27.66
C PRO A 169 33.36 -4.11 26.54
N VAL A 170 33.41 -2.87 26.06
CA VAL A 170 34.28 -2.45 24.96
C VAL A 170 35.08 -1.22 25.35
N ARG A 171 36.35 -1.17 24.95
CA ARG A 171 37.21 0.02 25.01
C ARG A 171 37.46 0.52 23.60
N ILE A 172 37.24 1.80 23.34
CA ILE A 172 37.27 2.38 21.99
C ILE A 172 38.26 3.55 21.95
N ALA A 173 39.19 3.53 21.01
CA ALA A 173 40.04 4.66 20.66
C ALA A 173 39.59 5.23 19.31
N PHE A 174 39.12 6.48 19.30
CA PHE A 174 38.75 7.18 18.07
C PHE A 174 39.97 7.81 17.39
N GLU A 175 40.06 7.65 16.07
CA GLU A 175 41.11 8.30 15.27
C GLU A 175 40.96 9.83 15.37
N GLY A 176 42.07 10.54 15.58
CA GLY A 176 42.08 11.99 15.76
C GLY A 176 41.84 12.46 17.21
N TRP A 177 41.57 11.56 18.15
CA TRP A 177 41.58 11.85 19.58
C TRP A 177 42.94 11.47 20.19
N PRO A 178 43.69 12.41 20.80
CA PRO A 178 45.02 12.11 21.32
C PRO A 178 44.94 11.16 22.51
N ALA A 179 45.65 10.02 22.41
CA ALA A 179 45.76 9.02 23.47
C ALA A 179 46.88 9.32 24.50
N LEU A 180 47.70 10.35 24.27
CA LEU A 180 48.90 10.63 25.08
C LEU A 180 48.61 11.61 26.22
N GLN A 181 48.96 11.18 27.43
CA GLN A 181 48.87 11.93 28.68
C GLN A 181 50.18 12.72 28.88
N ALA A 182 50.19 14.01 28.55
CA ALA A 182 51.31 14.89 28.91
C ALA A 182 51.14 15.39 30.35
N VAL A 183 52.20 15.30 31.17
CA VAL A 183 52.24 15.81 32.55
C VAL A 183 51.98 17.33 32.52
N GLY A 184 50.84 17.78 33.05
CA GLY A 184 50.52 19.22 33.20
C GLY A 184 49.19 19.71 32.61
N TRP A 185 48.36 18.85 32.00
CA TRP A 185 47.05 19.28 31.48
C TRP A 185 45.93 19.15 32.54
N PRO A 186 45.14 20.20 32.82
CA PRO A 186 44.09 20.19 33.86
C PRO A 186 42.84 19.35 33.56
N ASN A 187 42.69 18.86 32.33
CA ASN A 187 41.52 18.09 31.91
C ASN A 187 41.92 16.64 31.63
N LEU A 188 41.23 15.73 32.31
CA LEU A 188 41.33 14.27 32.24
C LEU A 188 41.40 13.77 30.78
N ALA A 189 42.61 13.50 30.28
CA ALA A 189 42.84 12.98 28.93
C ALA A 189 42.59 11.46 28.93
N ILE A 190 41.32 11.08 28.72
CA ILE A 190 40.94 9.69 28.51
C ILE A 190 41.18 9.38 27.03
N GLY A 191 42.18 8.54 26.76
CA GLY A 191 42.55 8.12 25.40
C GLY A 191 41.63 7.03 24.83
N THR A 192 40.81 6.40 25.67
CA THR A 192 39.90 5.31 25.29
C THR A 192 38.56 5.43 26.00
N PHE A 193 37.46 5.27 25.28
CA PHE A 193 36.10 5.43 25.78
C PHE A 193 35.43 4.07 25.99
N GLY A 194 34.56 3.98 27.00
CA GLY A 194 33.75 2.81 27.29
C GLY A 194 32.61 2.62 26.30
N GLY A 195 32.30 1.37 25.99
CA GLY A 195 31.17 0.98 25.17
C GLY A 195 30.65 -0.39 25.58
N GLU A 196 29.51 -0.75 25.03
CA GLU A 196 28.95 -2.10 25.16
C GLU A 196 28.51 -2.64 23.81
N VAL A 197 28.63 -3.96 23.63
CA VAL A 197 28.10 -4.63 22.45
C VAL A 197 26.57 -4.68 22.51
N VAL A 198 25.90 -4.01 21.58
CA VAL A 198 24.43 -3.99 21.52
C VAL A 198 23.86 -4.93 20.47
N PHE A 199 24.66 -5.28 19.47
CA PHE A 199 24.20 -6.11 18.37
C PHE A 199 25.37 -6.83 17.69
N VAL A 200 25.14 -8.07 17.27
CA VAL A 200 26.07 -8.92 16.54
C VAL A 200 25.33 -9.47 15.33
N ASP A 201 25.89 -9.30 14.14
CA ASP A 201 25.32 -9.87 12.92
C ASP A 201 25.35 -11.40 12.99
N ALA A 202 24.30 -12.05 12.48
CA ALA A 202 24.22 -13.51 12.42
C ALA A 202 25.07 -14.14 11.29
N THR A 203 25.62 -13.31 10.39
CA THR A 203 26.39 -13.74 9.22
C THR A 203 27.69 -12.96 9.13
N ASP A 204 28.69 -13.56 8.50
CA ASP A 204 30.00 -12.95 8.28
C ASP A 204 30.04 -12.06 7.02
N ASP A 205 31.16 -11.36 6.82
CA ASP A 205 31.48 -10.59 5.61
C ASP A 205 31.87 -11.46 4.40
N GLY A 206 31.63 -12.77 4.46
CA GLY A 206 32.11 -13.77 3.51
C GLY A 206 33.62 -14.07 3.64
N LYS A 207 34.31 -13.48 4.62
CA LYS A 207 35.72 -13.71 4.94
C LYS A 207 35.91 -14.16 6.39
N GLY A 208 34.86 -14.66 7.03
CA GLY A 208 34.87 -15.14 8.41
C GLY A 208 34.87 -14.06 9.48
N ARG A 209 34.65 -12.79 9.13
CA ARG A 209 34.55 -11.72 10.13
C ARG A 209 33.11 -11.30 10.33
N PHE A 210 32.71 -11.17 11.57
CA PHE A 210 31.37 -10.78 11.98
C PHE A 210 31.34 -9.30 12.35
N ARG A 211 30.26 -8.64 11.98
CA ARG A 211 30.02 -7.26 12.35
C ARG A 211 29.41 -7.18 13.74
N VAL A 212 30.01 -6.35 14.57
CA VAL A 212 29.53 -6.05 15.92
C VAL A 212 29.29 -4.55 16.03
N VAL A 213 28.15 -4.18 16.59
CA VAL A 213 27.77 -2.79 16.83
C VAL A 213 27.92 -2.46 18.30
N VAL A 214 28.70 -1.41 18.57
CA VAL A 214 29.03 -0.95 19.91
C VAL A 214 28.34 0.38 20.18
N ALA A 215 27.62 0.45 21.30
CA ALA A 215 26.97 1.65 21.79
C ALA A 215 27.83 2.36 22.85
N PRO A 216 27.64 3.67 23.06
CA PRO A 216 28.29 4.38 24.16
C PRO A 216 27.83 3.82 25.50
N LEU A 217 28.80 3.51 26.35
CA LEU A 217 28.58 3.19 27.76
C LEU A 217 29.48 4.12 28.57
N ASP A 218 28.85 5.01 29.32
CA ASP A 218 29.53 6.02 30.14
C ASP A 218 30.49 5.37 31.14
N ASP A 219 31.75 5.80 31.10
CA ASP A 219 32.77 5.31 32.03
C ASP A 219 32.83 6.15 33.29
N THR A 220 32.91 5.50 34.45
CA THR A 220 33.15 6.18 35.72
C THR A 220 34.64 6.14 36.06
N VAL A 221 35.34 7.27 35.92
CA VAL A 221 36.79 7.36 36.17
C VAL A 221 37.08 8.27 37.36
N ASN A 222 37.95 7.83 38.27
CA ASN A 222 38.44 8.68 39.35
C ASN A 222 39.61 9.54 38.84
N ARG A 223 39.46 10.86 38.90
CA ARG A 223 40.47 11.80 38.35
C ARG A 223 41.75 11.84 39.19
N GLY A 224 41.77 11.24 40.39
CA GLY A 224 42.95 11.26 41.28
C GLY A 224 43.25 12.66 41.85
N ASP A 225 42.37 13.63 41.62
CA ASP A 225 42.40 15.01 42.09
C ASP A 225 41.67 15.21 43.43
N GLY A 226 41.19 14.13 44.03
CA GLY A 226 40.42 14.13 45.28
C GLY A 226 38.98 14.65 45.14
N LYS A 227 38.49 14.94 43.92
CA LYS A 227 37.15 15.53 43.68
C LYS A 227 36.07 14.51 43.30
N GLY A 228 36.35 13.22 43.47
CA GLY A 228 35.41 12.12 43.22
C GLY A 228 35.50 11.55 41.81
N ALA A 229 34.62 10.58 41.53
CA ALA A 229 34.53 9.94 40.23
C ALA A 229 33.73 10.81 39.25
N VAL A 230 34.14 10.81 37.99
CA VAL A 230 33.51 11.59 36.91
C VAL A 230 33.06 10.62 35.83
N SER A 231 31.81 10.78 35.36
CA SER A 231 31.30 10.07 34.20
C SER A 231 31.90 10.66 32.92
N VAL A 232 32.46 9.81 32.07
CA VAL A 232 33.06 10.19 30.80
C VAL A 232 32.35 9.44 29.69
N GLY A 233 31.50 10.18 28.97
CA GLY A 233 30.91 9.72 27.73
C GLY A 233 31.86 9.92 26.54
N TRP A 234 31.41 9.46 25.38
CA TRP A 234 32.13 9.66 24.12
C TRP A 234 32.30 11.15 23.78
N PRO A 235 33.31 11.52 22.96
CA PRO A 235 33.44 12.88 22.45
C PRO A 235 32.18 13.35 21.74
N ASP A 236 31.93 14.65 21.76
CA ASP A 236 30.73 15.21 21.15
C ASP A 236 30.64 14.87 19.64
N LYS A 237 29.44 14.38 19.29
CA LYS A 237 29.06 13.84 17.99
C LYS A 237 29.11 14.83 16.84
N GLU A 238 28.97 16.13 17.13
CA GLU A 238 28.91 17.17 16.09
C GLU A 238 30.31 17.60 15.65
N ARG A 239 31.23 17.70 16.61
CA ARG A 239 32.55 18.25 16.37
C ARG A 239 33.64 17.19 16.17
N TRP A 240 33.57 16.08 16.89
CA TRP A 240 34.65 15.08 16.92
C TRP A 240 34.25 13.72 16.34
N LEU A 241 33.05 13.21 16.64
CA LEU A 241 32.59 11.91 16.10
C LEU A 241 31.71 12.05 14.85
N ARG A 242 32.32 12.51 13.76
CA ARG A 242 31.69 12.52 12.44
C ARG A 242 31.45 11.07 11.97
N GLN A 243 30.37 10.86 11.20
CA GLN A 243 30.11 9.55 10.62
C GLN A 243 31.25 9.15 9.67
N GLY A 244 31.77 7.93 9.83
CA GLY A 244 32.93 7.44 9.07
C GLY A 244 34.30 7.66 9.73
N VAL A 245 34.36 8.31 10.90
CA VAL A 245 35.60 8.33 11.72
C VAL A 245 35.99 6.89 12.07
N ARG A 246 37.26 6.55 11.87
CA ARG A 246 37.75 5.22 12.25
C ARG A 246 37.93 5.13 13.75
N ALA A 247 37.71 3.94 14.28
CA ALA A 247 37.92 3.62 15.67
C ALA A 247 38.60 2.26 15.78
N ASN A 248 39.48 2.14 16.77
CA ASN A 248 40.00 0.85 17.21
C ASN A 248 39.24 0.45 18.46
N ALA A 249 38.74 -0.78 18.52
CA ALA A 249 37.98 -1.28 19.64
C ALA A 249 38.61 -2.55 20.20
N TRP A 250 38.63 -2.65 21.53
CA TRP A 250 39.01 -3.85 22.27
C TRP A 250 37.80 -4.32 23.04
N ILE A 251 37.31 -5.52 22.70
CA ILE A 251 36.12 -6.11 23.30
C ILE A 251 36.58 -7.13 24.33
N MET A 252 35.99 -7.07 25.53
CA MET A 252 36.27 -8.01 26.58
C MET A 252 35.52 -9.32 26.30
N LEU A 253 36.29 -10.36 25.96
CA LEU A 253 35.79 -11.71 25.75
C LEU A 253 35.44 -12.36 27.09
N ASN A 254 34.46 -13.26 27.08
CA ASN A 254 34.12 -14.09 28.23
C ASN A 254 35.33 -14.96 28.66
N GLU A 255 35.49 -15.13 29.97
CA GLU A 255 36.53 -15.98 30.52
C GLU A 255 36.28 -17.46 30.18
N VAL A 256 37.30 -18.11 29.63
CA VAL A 256 37.26 -19.53 29.26
C VAL A 256 38.44 -20.31 29.84
N PRO A 257 38.27 -21.61 30.13
CA PRO A 257 39.38 -22.45 30.54
C PRO A 257 40.50 -22.48 29.49
N LEU A 258 41.76 -22.53 29.94
CA LEU A 258 42.94 -22.51 29.06
C LEU A 258 42.92 -23.60 27.97
N TRP A 259 42.43 -24.81 28.31
CA TRP A 259 42.35 -25.90 27.34
C TRP A 259 41.38 -25.58 26.18
N TYR A 260 40.30 -24.86 26.46
CA TYR A 260 39.30 -24.47 25.46
C TYR A 260 39.86 -23.39 24.54
N GLU A 261 40.60 -22.43 25.11
CA GLU A 261 41.32 -21.39 24.36
C GLU A 261 42.32 -22.00 23.38
N VAL A 262 43.13 -22.95 23.85
CA VAL A 262 44.11 -23.65 23.01
C VAL A 262 43.41 -24.45 21.92
N TRP A 263 42.33 -25.17 22.27
CA TRP A 263 41.56 -25.95 21.30
C TRP A 263 40.92 -25.06 20.23
N ARG A 264 40.27 -23.96 20.59
CA ARG A 264 39.59 -23.09 19.60
C ARG A 264 40.59 -22.43 18.66
N GLN A 265 41.74 -21.96 19.16
CA GLN A 265 42.77 -21.36 18.29
C GLN A 265 43.37 -22.37 17.30
N ILE A 266 43.50 -23.64 17.69
CA ILE A 266 43.98 -24.71 16.79
C ILE A 266 42.92 -25.07 15.73
N ASN A 267 41.63 -25.00 16.06
CA ASN A 267 40.54 -25.35 15.15
C ASN A 267 40.00 -24.18 14.32
N GLY A 268 40.28 -22.94 14.72
CA GLY A 268 39.92 -21.71 14.02
C GLY A 268 40.80 -21.47 12.79
N PHE A 269 40.87 -22.44 11.87
CA PHE A 269 41.57 -22.27 10.61
C PHE A 269 40.97 -21.08 9.86
N PRO A 270 41.77 -20.10 9.41
CA PRO A 270 41.26 -18.94 8.69
C PRO A 270 40.50 -19.42 7.45
N PRO A 271 39.29 -18.89 7.16
CA PRO A 271 38.61 -19.22 5.92
C PRO A 271 39.51 -18.86 4.75
N ASP A 272 39.84 -19.87 3.95
CA ASP A 272 40.64 -19.72 2.76
C ASP A 272 39.91 -18.76 1.81
N VAL A 273 40.55 -17.65 1.49
CA VAL A 273 40.00 -16.60 0.63
C VAL A 273 40.11 -17.09 -0.81
N SER A 274 39.23 -17.99 -1.24
CA SER A 274 38.95 -18.16 -2.67
C SER A 274 38.10 -16.98 -3.12
N GLY A 275 38.76 -16.00 -3.75
CA GLY A 275 38.18 -14.73 -4.15
C GLY A 275 36.99 -14.81 -5.12
N ASP A 276 36.21 -13.73 -5.11
CA ASP A 276 35.43 -13.22 -6.23
C ASP A 276 34.29 -14.08 -6.80
N LEU A 277 33.46 -14.68 -5.95
CA LEU A 277 32.16 -15.19 -6.40
C LEU A 277 31.06 -14.69 -5.45
N TYR A 278 30.38 -13.63 -5.90
CA TYR A 278 28.96 -13.28 -5.73
C TYR A 278 28.78 -11.75 -5.71
N LYS A 279 29.18 -11.10 -6.81
CA LYS A 279 28.42 -9.93 -7.27
C LYS A 279 27.11 -10.44 -7.84
N THR A 280 26.10 -10.62 -6.99
CA THR A 280 24.71 -10.66 -7.48
C THR A 280 24.38 -9.25 -7.93
N ASP A 281 24.53 -9.00 -9.23
CA ASP A 281 24.01 -7.84 -9.91
C ASP A 281 22.47 -7.88 -9.83
N PRO A 282 21.82 -7.00 -9.04
CA PRO A 282 20.37 -7.01 -8.90
C PRO A 282 19.63 -6.57 -10.19
N SER A 283 20.35 -6.29 -11.28
CA SER A 283 19.77 -5.84 -12.55
C SER A 283 19.66 -6.93 -13.64
N LYS A 284 20.11 -8.17 -13.38
CA LYS A 284 19.86 -9.30 -14.29
C LYS A 284 18.70 -10.16 -13.78
N LYS A 285 17.64 -10.18 -14.59
CA LYS A 285 16.38 -10.93 -14.42
C LYS A 285 16.57 -12.39 -14.08
#